data_AF-A0A0M2JYR6-F1
#
_entry.id   AF-A0A0M2JYR6-F1
#
_cell.length_a   1.000
_cell.length_b   1.000
_cell.length_c   1.000
_cell.angle_alpha   90.00
_cell.angle_beta   90.00
_cell.angle_gamma   90.00
#
_symmetry.space_group_name_H-M   'P 1'
#
loop_
_entity.id
_entity.type
_entity.pdbx_description
1 polymer ?
#
loop_
_entity_poly.entity_id
_entity_poly.type
_entity_poly.pdbx_seq_one_letter_code
_entity_poly.pdbx_strand_id
1 'polypeptide(L)'
;MNRSPTRFGPPLPAGTVLTVLDVDRSGTPDQGYCTAVITDGTTRWTAEGVGGYTPIPPEGVTSLCNLPGPVQFTFLLPDDVVPTALDVTNNGQITVRMVL
;
A
#
# COMPACT_ATOMS: atom_id res chain seq x y z
N MET A 1 17.46 27.45 0.65
CA MET A 1 18.14 26.13 0.56
C MET A 1 17.07 25.06 0.73
N ASN A 2 16.65 24.40 -0.35
CA ASN A 2 15.62 23.36 -0.31
C ASN A 2 16.27 22.05 -0.81
N ARG A 3 16.94 21.34 0.12
CA ARG A 3 17.61 20.06 -0.14
C ARG A 3 16.90 18.96 0.63
N SER A 4 15.60 18.78 0.35
CA SER A 4 14.97 17.50 0.64
C SER A 4 15.38 16.55 -0.49
N PRO A 5 15.95 15.37 -0.22
CA PRO A 5 16.17 14.39 -1.27
C PRO A 5 14.79 13.99 -1.82
N THR A 6 14.52 14.33 -3.08
CA THR A 6 13.23 14.05 -3.72
C THR A 6 13.06 12.57 -4.06
N ARG A 7 14.13 11.77 -3.98
CA ARG A 7 14.13 10.33 -4.24
C ARG A 7 15.19 9.63 -3.41
N PHE A 8 14.78 8.62 -2.66
CA PHE A 8 15.68 7.62 -2.10
C PHE A 8 15.68 6.40 -3.02
N GLY A 9 16.86 5.99 -3.51
CA GLY A 9 17.02 4.77 -4.31
C GLY A 9 17.24 4.97 -5.83
N PRO A 10 17.52 3.88 -6.56
CA PRO A 10 17.73 3.91 -8.00
C PRO A 10 16.43 4.29 -8.75
N PRO A 11 16.53 4.69 -10.03
CA PRO A 11 15.37 4.88 -10.88
C PRO A 11 14.51 3.61 -10.96
N LEU A 12 13.19 3.79 -11.08
CA LEU A 12 12.28 2.69 -11.32
C LEU A 12 12.53 2.07 -12.70
N PRO A 13 12.38 0.74 -12.85
CA PRO A 13 12.37 0.10 -14.16
C PRO A 13 11.33 0.72 -15.09
N ALA A 14 11.63 0.76 -16.39
CA ALA A 14 10.65 1.15 -17.40
C ALA A 14 9.42 0.23 -17.33
N GLY A 15 8.23 0.79 -17.53
CA GLY A 15 6.95 0.06 -17.37
C GLY A 15 6.46 -0.04 -15.93
N THR A 16 7.17 0.52 -14.94
CA THR A 16 6.65 0.56 -13.57
C THR A 16 5.53 1.59 -13.44
N VAL A 17 4.37 1.16 -12.94
CA VAL A 17 3.21 1.99 -12.62
C VAL A 17 3.00 2.06 -11.12
N LEU A 18 2.61 3.26 -10.67
CA LEU A 18 2.17 3.49 -9.29
C LEU A 18 0.69 3.12 -9.19
N THR A 19 0.39 2.05 -8.47
CA THR A 19 -0.98 1.57 -8.24
C THR A 19 -1.40 1.93 -6.83
N VAL A 20 -2.48 2.69 -6.68
CA VAL A 20 -2.98 3.19 -5.39
C VAL A 20 -4.36 2.59 -5.13
N LEU A 21 -4.53 1.95 -3.98
CA LEU A 21 -5.80 1.40 -3.54
C LEU A 21 -6.24 2.10 -2.26
N ASP A 22 -7.41 2.73 -2.33
CA ASP A 22 -8.11 3.29 -1.18
C ASP A 22 -9.08 2.24 -0.62
N VAL A 23 -8.96 1.93 0.66
CA VAL A 23 -9.75 0.91 1.36
C VAL A 23 -10.39 1.55 2.57
N ASP A 24 -11.71 1.46 2.67
CA ASP A 24 -12.42 1.86 3.88
C ASP A 24 -12.52 0.66 4.84
N ARG A 25 -11.93 0.80 6.03
CA ARG A 25 -11.89 -0.26 7.02
C ARG A 25 -12.95 -0.04 8.09
N SER A 26 -13.64 -1.11 8.43
CA SER A 26 -14.52 -1.16 9.59
C SER A 26 -14.10 -2.30 10.53
N GLY A 27 -14.76 -2.41 11.68
CA GLY A 27 -14.52 -3.47 12.66
C GLY A 27 -13.73 -3.01 13.89
N THR A 28 -13.33 -3.98 14.71
CA THR A 28 -12.62 -3.74 15.96
C THR A 28 -11.18 -3.29 15.67
N PRO A 29 -10.75 -2.12 16.18
CA PRO A 29 -9.38 -1.69 16.04
C PRO A 29 -8.39 -2.69 16.63
N ASP A 30 -7.25 -2.82 15.96
CA ASP A 30 -6.13 -3.64 16.44
C ASP A 30 -4.85 -2.80 16.46
N GLN A 31 -3.95 -3.08 17.40
CA GLN A 31 -2.68 -2.36 17.48
C GLN A 31 -1.72 -2.87 16.40
N GLY A 32 -1.00 -1.97 15.76
CA GLY A 32 0.04 -2.31 14.79
C GLY A 32 -0.04 -1.52 13.49
N TYR A 33 0.84 -1.89 12.56
CA TYR A 33 0.92 -1.27 11.24
C TYR A 33 -0.03 -1.95 10.28
N CYS A 34 -0.88 -1.14 9.65
CA CYS A 34 -1.73 -1.56 8.55
C CYS A 34 -0.92 -1.42 7.26
N THR A 35 -0.53 -2.55 6.69
CA THR A 35 0.08 -2.63 5.37
C THR A 35 -0.71 -3.61 4.51
N ALA A 36 -0.32 -3.78 3.26
CA ALA A 36 -1.00 -4.69 2.36
C ALA A 36 -0.04 -5.39 1.40
N VAL A 37 -0.52 -6.51 0.85
CA VAL A 37 0.14 -7.27 -0.20
C VAL A 37 -0.86 -7.46 -1.34
N ILE A 38 -0.50 -6.99 -2.53
CA ILE A 38 -1.28 -7.19 -3.76
C ILE A 38 -0.71 -8.36 -4.55
N THR A 39 -1.55 -9.09 -5.28
CA THR A 39 -1.14 -10.26 -6.08
C THR A 39 -1.94 -10.38 -7.37
N ASP A 40 -1.30 -10.93 -8.39
CA ASP A 40 -1.94 -11.38 -9.65
C ASP A 40 -2.31 -12.87 -9.62
N GLY A 41 -2.05 -13.56 -8.49
CA GLY A 41 -2.22 -15.00 -8.32
C GLY A 41 -0.93 -15.81 -8.47
N THR A 42 0.14 -15.22 -8.99
CA THR A 42 1.46 -15.85 -9.17
C THR A 42 2.56 -15.12 -8.39
N THR A 43 2.55 -13.79 -8.44
CA THR A 43 3.53 -12.91 -7.81
C THR A 43 2.84 -12.04 -6.78
N ARG A 44 3.59 -11.65 -5.75
CA ARG A 44 3.10 -10.84 -4.63
C ARG A 44 3.98 -9.62 -4.46
N TRP A 45 3.36 -8.47 -4.28
CA TRP A 45 4.04 -7.19 -4.03
C TRP A 45 3.56 -6.60 -2.73
N THR A 46 4.51 -6.21 -1.88
CA THR A 46 4.22 -5.51 -0.62
C THR A 46 3.99 -4.03 -0.91
N ALA A 47 3.06 -3.42 -0.20
CA ALA A 47 2.82 -1.99 -0.28
C ALA A 47 4.07 -1.19 0.12
N GLU A 48 4.23 -0.03 -0.51
CA GLU A 48 5.25 0.95 -0.19
C GLU A 48 5.14 1.39 1.28
N GLY A 49 6.30 1.48 1.94
CA GLY A 49 6.39 1.97 3.32
C GLY A 49 6.31 3.50 3.41
N VAL A 50 6.29 4.00 4.64
CA VAL A 50 6.37 5.44 4.91
C VAL A 50 7.66 6.00 4.27
N GLY A 51 7.51 7.00 3.41
CA GLY A 51 8.62 7.61 2.67
C GLY A 51 9.00 6.91 1.37
N GLY A 52 8.30 5.83 0.98
CA GLY A 52 8.39 5.21 -0.33
C GLY A 52 7.69 6.02 -1.43
N TYR A 53 7.47 5.40 -2.59
CA TYR A 53 6.69 6.03 -3.66
C TYR A 53 5.20 6.05 -3.25
N THR A 54 4.76 7.15 -2.66
CA THR A 54 3.36 7.31 -2.24
C THR A 54 2.87 8.73 -2.54
N PRO A 55 1.62 8.90 -3.02
CA PRO A 55 1.02 10.23 -3.08
C PRO A 55 0.82 10.77 -1.65
N ILE A 56 0.53 12.07 -1.57
CA ILE A 56 0.11 12.69 -0.31
C ILE A 56 -1.24 12.07 0.10
N PRO A 57 -1.34 11.45 1.29
CA PRO A 57 -2.58 10.82 1.71
C PRO A 57 -3.72 11.84 1.86
N PRO A 58 -4.95 11.48 1.47
CA PRO A 58 -6.15 12.26 1.81
C PRO A 58 -6.32 12.45 3.32
N GLU A 59 -7.14 13.44 3.72
CA GLU A 59 -7.44 13.68 5.13
C GLU A 59 -8.07 12.44 5.79
N GLY A 60 -7.66 12.14 7.02
CA GLY A 60 -8.17 11.00 7.79
C GLY A 60 -7.52 9.65 7.47
N VAL A 61 -6.69 9.55 6.43
CA VAL A 61 -5.91 8.34 6.13
C VAL A 61 -4.79 8.14 7.14
N THR A 62 -4.64 6.91 7.63
CA THR A 62 -3.59 6.49 8.57
C THR A 62 -2.91 5.21 8.11
N SER A 63 -1.65 5.01 8.46
CA SER A 63 -0.93 3.73 8.26
C SER A 63 -1.06 2.77 9.45
N LEU A 64 -1.88 3.12 10.44
CA LEU A 64 -2.08 2.34 11.66
C LEU A 64 -3.41 1.57 11.63
N CYS A 65 -3.40 0.37 12.20
CA CYS A 65 -4.61 -0.44 12.34
C CYS A 65 -5.53 -0.04 13.51
N ASN A 66 -5.14 0.99 14.26
CA ASN A 66 -5.71 1.33 15.56
C ASN A 66 -7.03 2.10 15.53
N LEU A 67 -7.56 2.40 14.34
CA LEU A 67 -8.86 3.06 14.13
C LEU A 67 -9.52 2.52 12.84
N PRO A 68 -10.86 2.52 12.77
CA PRO A 68 -11.59 2.34 11.51
C PRO A 68 -11.43 3.59 10.63
N GLY A 69 -11.86 3.49 9.38
CA GLY A 69 -11.82 4.56 8.39
C GLY A 69 -10.84 4.28 7.24
N PRO A 70 -10.57 5.31 6.42
CA PRO A 70 -9.87 5.14 5.16
C PRO A 70 -8.39 4.81 5.39
N VAL A 71 -7.87 3.91 4.56
CA VAL A 71 -6.44 3.67 4.38
C VAL A 71 -6.09 3.66 2.91
N GLN A 72 -4.85 4.00 2.63
CA GLN A 72 -4.32 4.03 1.29
C GLN A 72 -3.08 3.13 1.24
N PHE A 73 -3.06 2.23 0.26
CA PHE A 73 -1.92 1.39 -0.02
C PHE A 73 -1.38 1.72 -1.41
N THR A 74 -0.08 1.86 -1.52
CA THR A 74 0.59 2.16 -2.78
C THR A 74 1.50 1.01 -3.17
N PHE A 75 1.51 0.66 -4.45
CA PHE A 75 2.32 -0.42 -5.01
C PHE A 75 3.04 0.06 -6.26
N LEU A 76 4.23 -0.49 -6.49
CA LEU A 76 4.95 -0.37 -7.74
C LEU A 76 4.81 -1.69 -8.51
N LEU A 77 4.04 -1.67 -9.58
CA LEU A 77 3.75 -2.86 -10.40
C LEU A 77 4.28 -2.66 -11.82
N PRO A 78 4.65 -3.73 -12.54
CA PRO A 78 4.71 -3.69 -14.00
C PRO A 78 3.35 -3.27 -14.60
N ASP A 79 3.37 -2.60 -15.75
CA ASP A 79 2.19 -2.06 -16.43
C ASP A 79 1.28 -3.13 -17.05
N ASP A 80 1.78 -4.35 -17.23
CA ASP A 80 1.06 -5.50 -17.75
C ASP A 80 0.45 -6.40 -16.66
N VAL A 81 0.70 -6.10 -15.38
CA VAL A 81 0.14 -6.87 -14.27
C VAL A 81 -1.34 -6.52 -14.06
N VAL A 82 -2.15 -7.57 -13.93
CA VAL A 82 -3.57 -7.47 -13.57
C VAL A 82 -3.77 -8.05 -12.17
N PRO A 83 -3.90 -7.20 -11.13
CA PRO A 83 -4.17 -7.68 -9.77
C PRO A 83 -5.47 -8.46 -9.65
N THR A 84 -5.46 -9.52 -8.85
CA THR A 84 -6.63 -10.37 -8.57
C THR A 84 -7.05 -10.35 -7.11
N ALA A 85 -6.14 -9.99 -6.20
CA ALA A 85 -6.47 -9.83 -4.79
C ALA A 85 -5.56 -8.85 -4.05
N LEU A 86 -6.13 -8.24 -3.00
CA LEU A 86 -5.44 -7.43 -2.01
C LEU A 86 -5.60 -8.07 -0.63
N ASP A 87 -4.48 -8.38 0.01
CA ASP A 87 -4.42 -8.81 1.40
C ASP A 87 -4.05 -7.63 2.29
N VAL A 88 -4.97 -7.21 3.17
CA VAL A 88 -4.64 -6.27 4.25
C VAL A 88 -3.99 -7.07 5.37
N THR A 89 -2.90 -6.54 5.91
CA THR A 89 -2.10 -7.21 6.93
C THR A 89 -1.88 -6.34 8.15
N ASN A 90 -1.88 -6.95 9.33
CA ASN A 90 -1.42 -6.35 10.58
C ASN A 90 -0.15 -7.09 11.03
N ASN A 91 0.98 -6.37 11.13
CA ASN A 91 2.28 -6.94 11.51
C ASN A 91 2.65 -8.20 10.71
N GLY A 92 2.31 -8.22 9.41
CA GLY A 92 2.61 -9.32 8.48
C GLY A 92 1.58 -10.46 8.47
N GLN A 93 0.59 -10.46 9.35
CA GLN A 93 -0.52 -11.42 9.31
C GLN A 93 -1.67 -10.89 8.48
N ILE A 94 -2.21 -11.70 7.57
CA ILE A 94 -3.39 -11.34 6.77
C ILE A 94 -4.60 -11.26 7.68
N THR A 95 -5.25 -10.10 7.71
CA THR A 95 -6.49 -9.87 8.46
C THR A 95 -7.71 -9.99 7.56
N VAL A 96 -7.61 -9.49 6.32
CA VAL A 96 -8.67 -9.52 5.31
C VAL A 96 -8.07 -9.75 3.93
N ARG A 97 -8.74 -10.55 3.11
CA ARG A 97 -8.49 -10.67 1.66
C ARG A 97 -9.67 -10.10 0.89
N MET A 98 -9.39 -9.19 -0.03
CA MET A 98 -10.34 -8.67 -1.02
C MET A 98 -9.99 -9.22 -2.40
N VAL A 99 -10.99 -9.72 -3.11
CA VAL A 99 -10.87 -10.07 -4.53
C VAL A 99 -11.16 -8.81 -5.35
N LEU A 100 -10.33 -8.57 -6.37
CA LEU A 100 -10.40 -7.38 -7.23
C LEU A 100 -11.11 -7.67 -8.55
#